data_AF-D2HMC3-F1
#
_entry.id   AF-D2HMC3-F1
#
_cell.length_a   1.000
_cell.length_b   1.000
_cell.length_c   1.000
_cell.angle_alpha   90.00
_cell.angle_beta   90.00
_cell.angle_gamma   90.00
#
_symmetry.space_group_name_H-M   'P 1'
#
loop_
_entity.id
_entity.type
_entity.pdbx_description
1 polymer ?
#
loop_
_entity_poly.entity_id
_entity_poly.type
_entity_poly.pdbx_seq_one_letter_code
_entity_poly.pdbx_strand_id
1 'polypeptide(L)'
;PGAAGTPGSPRRPRSYPHLEGDVRWRRLFSSTHFFLRVDPSGRVQGTRWRHGADSIIEIRSIRVGVVALKAVHTGFYVAMNRRGHLYGSRVYTAHCRFQERIEENGYNTYASLRWRHRGRPMFLALDGQGAPRRGGRTQRHHLSTHFLPVLVS
;
A
#
# COMPACT_ATOMS: atom_id res chain seq x y z
N PRO A 1 18.27 52.50 -2.54
CA PRO A 1 18.31 51.57 -1.39
C PRO A 1 17.29 50.43 -1.58
N GLY A 2 17.72 49.33 -2.22
CA GLY A 2 16.87 48.15 -2.45
C GLY A 2 16.96 47.19 -1.27
N ALA A 3 15.82 46.80 -0.72
CA ALA A 3 15.73 45.82 0.35
C ALA A 3 16.09 44.42 -0.17
N ALA A 4 17.10 43.79 0.43
CA ALA A 4 17.49 42.43 0.16
C ALA A 4 16.43 41.46 0.72
N GLY A 5 15.89 40.60 -0.15
CA GLY A 5 15.00 39.51 0.25
C GLY A 5 15.75 38.46 1.09
N THR A 6 15.17 38.10 2.22
CA THR A 6 15.65 37.05 3.12
C THR A 6 15.65 35.68 2.41
N PRO A 7 16.75 34.90 2.46
CA PRO A 7 16.77 33.56 1.89
C PRO A 7 15.83 32.65 2.71
N GLY A 8 14.83 32.09 2.02
CA GLY A 8 13.88 31.16 2.61
C GLY A 8 14.60 29.97 3.25
N SER A 9 14.28 29.66 4.50
CA SER A 9 14.83 28.55 5.26
C SER A 9 14.79 27.25 4.44
N PRO A 10 15.87 26.44 4.44
CA PRO A 10 15.88 25.18 3.72
C PRO A 10 14.73 24.29 4.23
N ARG A 11 13.87 23.84 3.31
CA ARG A 11 12.77 22.93 3.62
C ARG A 11 13.37 21.68 4.23
N ARG A 12 13.15 21.46 5.53
CA ARG A 12 13.54 20.22 6.20
C ARG A 12 12.99 19.04 5.39
N PRO A 13 13.82 18.03 5.06
CA PRO A 13 13.32 16.81 4.46
C PRO A 13 12.18 16.26 5.33
N ARG A 14 11.04 15.96 4.72
CA ARG A 14 9.95 15.30 5.44
C ARG A 14 10.46 13.94 5.91
N SER A 15 10.57 13.74 7.22
CA SER A 15 10.88 12.43 7.78
C SER A 15 9.63 11.55 7.70
N TYR A 16 9.80 10.33 7.23
CA TYR A 16 8.75 9.32 7.16
C TYR A 16 9.18 8.09 7.98
N PRO A 17 8.97 8.08 9.31
CA PRO A 17 9.41 6.99 10.18
C PRO A 17 8.83 5.63 9.78
N HIS A 18 7.68 5.63 9.10
CA HIS A 18 7.06 4.42 8.58
C HIS A 18 7.82 3.80 7.38
N LEU A 19 8.88 4.42 6.87
CA LEU A 19 9.76 3.90 5.82
C LEU A 19 11.10 3.36 6.36
N GLU A 20 11.40 3.60 7.63
CA GLU A 20 12.65 3.16 8.25
C GLU A 20 12.66 1.62 8.41
N GLY A 21 13.80 1.01 8.08
CA GLY A 21 14.02 -0.44 8.13
C GLY A 21 13.63 -1.20 6.86
N ASP A 22 14.40 -2.24 6.53
CA ASP A 22 14.16 -3.10 5.36
C ASP A 22 12.85 -3.89 5.47
N VAL A 23 12.45 -4.19 6.71
CA VAL A 23 11.25 -4.92 7.08
C VAL A 23 10.43 -4.07 8.04
N ARG A 24 9.18 -3.79 7.66
CA ARG A 24 8.31 -2.85 8.38
C ARG A 24 6.99 -3.52 8.70
N TRP A 25 6.72 -3.77 9.98
CA TRP A 25 5.42 -4.29 10.42
C TRP A 25 4.45 -3.14 10.62
N ARG A 26 3.39 -3.11 9.82
CA ARG A 26 2.43 -2.01 9.78
C ARG A 26 1.02 -2.56 9.61
N ARG A 27 0.03 -1.71 9.89
CA ARG A 27 -1.34 -1.89 9.42
C ARG A 27 -1.57 -0.92 8.27
N LEU A 28 -2.09 -1.40 7.14
CA LEU A 28 -2.40 -0.53 5.99
C LEU A 28 -3.85 -0.04 6.10
N PHE A 29 -4.03 1.19 6.57
CA PHE A 29 -5.35 1.80 6.73
C PHE A 29 -5.75 2.55 5.46
N SER A 30 -6.75 2.05 4.74
CA SER A 30 -7.25 2.66 3.51
C SER A 30 -7.98 3.98 3.79
N SER A 31 -7.94 4.94 2.85
CA SER A 31 -8.79 6.14 2.92
C SER A 31 -10.30 5.84 2.87
N THR A 32 -10.71 4.59 2.56
CA THR A 32 -12.11 4.14 2.70
C THR A 32 -12.44 3.57 4.09
N HIS A 33 -11.58 3.80 5.10
CA HIS A 33 -11.77 3.44 6.51
C HIS A 33 -11.74 1.94 6.85
N PHE A 34 -10.89 1.16 6.15
CA PHE A 34 -10.62 -0.24 6.45
C PHE A 34 -9.12 -0.51 6.58
N PHE A 35 -8.76 -1.45 7.45
CA PHE A 35 -7.43 -2.06 7.44
C PHE A 35 -7.39 -3.19 6.41
N LEU A 36 -6.35 -3.23 5.59
CA LEU A 36 -6.08 -4.36 4.71
C LEU A 36 -5.85 -5.62 5.55
N ARG A 37 -6.49 -6.72 5.17
CA ARG A 37 -6.25 -8.05 5.72
C ARG A 37 -6.23 -9.13 4.65
N VAL A 38 -5.62 -10.26 4.99
CA VAL A 38 -5.72 -11.51 4.22
C VAL A 38 -6.18 -12.62 5.15
N ASP A 39 -7.38 -13.14 4.90
CA ASP A 39 -7.97 -14.17 5.75
C ASP A 39 -7.33 -15.56 5.54
N PRO A 40 -7.66 -16.57 6.37
CA PRO A 40 -7.07 -17.92 6.25
C PRO A 40 -7.37 -18.62 4.92
N SER A 41 -8.41 -18.21 4.18
CA SER A 41 -8.72 -18.73 2.84
C SER A 41 -7.87 -18.10 1.74
N GLY A 42 -7.06 -17.08 2.06
CA GLY A 42 -6.27 -16.32 1.11
C GLY A 42 -7.06 -15.18 0.45
N ARG A 43 -8.23 -14.80 0.98
CA ARG A 43 -9.01 -13.69 0.45
C ARG A 43 -8.49 -12.35 0.99
N VAL A 44 -8.21 -11.43 0.08
CA VAL A 44 -7.81 -10.05 0.39
C VAL A 44 -9.05 -9.20 0.57
N GLN A 45 -9.17 -8.50 1.70
CA GLN A 45 -10.30 -7.62 1.98
C GLN A 45 -9.97 -6.58 3.06
N GLY A 46 -10.89 -5.67 3.31
CA GLY A 46 -10.86 -4.71 4.40
C GLY A 46 -11.51 -5.25 5.67
N THR A 47 -11.02 -4.78 6.82
CA THR A 47 -11.67 -4.95 8.13
C THR A 47 -11.68 -3.63 8.90
N ARG A 48 -12.71 -3.40 9.72
CA ARG A 48 -12.73 -2.26 10.66
C ARG A 48 -12.01 -2.56 11.98
N TRP A 49 -11.65 -3.83 12.20
CA TRP A 49 -11.06 -4.30 13.44
C TRP A 49 -9.57 -3.96 13.49
N ARG A 50 -9.24 -2.84 14.13
CA ARG A 50 -7.86 -2.34 14.26
C ARG A 50 -6.92 -3.33 14.96
N HIS A 51 -7.42 -4.06 15.95
CA HIS A 51 -6.60 -4.94 16.79
C HIS A 51 -6.54 -6.40 16.29
N GLY A 52 -7.13 -6.69 15.13
CA GLY A 52 -7.08 -8.03 14.54
C GLY A 52 -5.65 -8.39 14.10
N ALA A 53 -5.18 -9.57 14.50
CA ALA A 53 -3.87 -10.09 14.10
C ALA A 53 -3.76 -10.29 12.57
N ASP A 54 -4.90 -10.54 11.91
CA ASP A 54 -5.04 -10.72 10.46
C ASP A 54 -4.80 -9.42 9.64
N SER A 55 -4.75 -8.26 10.30
CA SER A 55 -4.49 -6.95 9.68
C SER A 55 -3.02 -6.51 9.72
N ILE A 56 -2.15 -7.28 10.36
CA ILE A 56 -0.72 -6.96 10.45
C ILE A 56 -0.03 -7.39 9.15
N ILE A 57 0.59 -6.41 8.48
CA ILE A 57 1.29 -6.58 7.21
C ILE A 57 2.78 -6.31 7.42
N GLU A 58 3.60 -7.31 7.08
CA GLU A 58 5.03 -7.11 6.83
C GLU A 58 5.18 -6.47 5.45
N ILE A 59 5.72 -5.26 5.43
CA ILE A 59 6.15 -4.57 4.21
C ILE A 59 7.65 -4.80 4.09
N ARG A 60 8.06 -5.57 3.08
CA ARG A 60 9.47 -5.87 2.82
C ARG A 60 9.93 -5.17 1.54
N SER A 61 11.01 -4.40 1.63
CA SER A 61 11.65 -3.81 0.45
C SER A 61 12.28 -4.90 -0.41
N ILE A 62 11.98 -4.90 -1.71
CA ILE A 62 12.59 -5.80 -2.69
C ILE A 62 13.71 -5.08 -3.44
N ARG A 63 13.47 -3.81 -3.75
CA ARG A 63 14.42 -2.82 -4.28
C ARG A 63 13.82 -1.44 -4.09
N VAL A 64 14.57 -0.38 -4.40
CA VAL A 64 14.11 1.00 -4.29
C VAL A 64 12.71 1.19 -4.88
N GLY A 65 11.76 1.61 -4.03
CA GLY A 65 10.36 1.89 -4.39
C GLY A 65 9.50 0.67 -4.73
N VAL A 66 9.99 -0.57 -4.53
CA VAL A 66 9.24 -1.80 -4.78
C VAL A 66 9.20 -2.66 -3.53
N VAL A 67 7.99 -3.06 -3.13
CA VAL A 67 7.74 -3.82 -1.91
C VAL A 67 7.00 -5.12 -2.19
N ALA A 68 7.14 -6.06 -1.27
CA ALA A 68 6.21 -7.16 -1.06
C ALA A 68 5.41 -6.90 0.22
N LEU A 69 4.12 -7.26 0.19
CA LEU A 69 3.20 -7.14 1.33
C LEU A 69 2.83 -8.55 1.78
N LYS A 70 3.15 -8.92 3.02
CA LYS A 70 2.85 -10.25 3.57
C LYS A 70 1.99 -10.11 4.82
N ALA A 71 0.83 -10.74 4.85
CA ALA A 71 0.03 -10.86 6.07
C ALA A 71 0.77 -11.75 7.06
N VAL A 72 1.13 -11.19 8.22
CA VAL A 72 1.99 -11.88 9.20
C VAL A 72 1.29 -13.11 9.75
N HIS A 73 0.02 -12.98 10.15
CA HIS A 73 -0.75 -14.04 10.78
C HIS A 73 -0.97 -15.25 9.87
N THR A 74 -1.30 -15.03 8.59
CA THR A 74 -1.64 -16.13 7.66
C THR A 74 -0.49 -16.54 6.75
N GLY A 75 0.60 -15.76 6.72
CA GLY A 75 1.76 -16.00 5.87
C GLY A 75 1.54 -15.71 4.38
N PHE A 76 0.34 -15.29 3.97
CA PHE A 76 0.04 -14.98 2.58
C PHE A 76 0.70 -13.67 2.13
N TYR A 77 1.30 -13.69 0.95
CA TYR A 77 1.62 -12.47 0.21
C TYR A 77 0.37 -11.92 -0.44
N VAL A 78 0.14 -10.60 -0.34
CA VAL A 78 -0.82 -9.93 -1.22
C VAL A 78 -0.27 -10.00 -2.63
N ALA A 79 -1.11 -10.40 -3.58
CA ALA A 79 -0.73 -10.56 -4.97
C ALA A 79 -1.84 -10.04 -5.89
N MET A 80 -1.46 -9.62 -7.10
CA MET A 80 -2.39 -9.22 -8.15
C MET A 80 -2.13 -10.02 -9.42
N ASN A 81 -3.18 -10.61 -9.99
CA ASN A 81 -3.08 -11.31 -11.27
C ASN A 81 -3.28 -10.36 -12.47
N ARG A 82 -3.05 -10.87 -13.69
CA ARG A 82 -3.20 -10.11 -14.94
C ARG A 82 -4.60 -9.51 -15.14
N ARG A 83 -5.65 -10.14 -14.60
CA ARG A 83 -7.04 -9.66 -14.66
C ARG A 83 -7.33 -8.55 -13.63
N GLY A 84 -6.35 -8.20 -12.79
CA GLY A 84 -6.46 -7.20 -11.74
C GLY A 84 -7.18 -7.71 -10.49
N HIS A 85 -7.32 -9.03 -10.29
CA HIS A 85 -7.88 -9.56 -9.04
C HIS A 85 -6.77 -9.66 -7.98
N LEU A 86 -7.10 -9.18 -6.78
CA LEU A 86 -6.27 -9.33 -5.59
C LEU A 86 -6.54 -10.68 -4.94
N TYR A 87 -5.48 -11.32 -4.46
CA TYR A 87 -5.55 -12.61 -3.79
C TYR A 87 -4.33 -12.80 -2.88
N GLY A 88 -4.44 -13.69 -1.92
CA GLY A 88 -3.35 -14.17 -1.08
C GLY A 88 -2.60 -15.31 -1.78
N SER A 89 -1.29 -15.20 -1.89
CA SER A 89 -0.40 -16.24 -2.43
C SER A 89 0.52 -16.77 -1.34
N ARG A 90 0.59 -18.10 -1.15
CA ARG A 90 1.59 -18.72 -0.25
C ARG A 90 3.00 -18.65 -0.81
N VAL A 91 3.11 -18.59 -2.14
CA VAL A 91 4.39 -18.55 -2.85
C VAL A 91 4.67 -17.11 -3.29
N TYR A 92 5.87 -16.62 -3.01
CA TYR A 92 6.32 -15.33 -3.51
C TYR A 92 6.56 -15.42 -5.03
N THR A 93 5.92 -14.54 -5.80
CA THR A 93 6.08 -14.47 -7.25
C THR A 93 6.13 -13.02 -7.72
N ALA A 94 6.31 -12.79 -9.02
CA ALA A 94 6.24 -11.46 -9.60
C ALA A 94 4.85 -10.78 -9.43
N HIS A 95 3.79 -11.52 -9.07
CA HIS A 95 2.47 -10.95 -8.79
C HIS A 95 2.41 -10.24 -7.42
N CYS A 96 3.36 -10.54 -6.54
CA CYS A 96 3.45 -10.00 -5.18
C CYS A 96 4.25 -8.69 -5.09
N ARG A 97 4.72 -8.16 -6.23
CA ARG A 97 5.57 -6.97 -6.29
C ARG A 97 4.72 -5.74 -6.58
N PHE A 98 4.77 -4.78 -5.67
CA PHE A 98 4.08 -3.50 -5.80
C PHE A 98 5.08 -2.35 -5.80
N GLN A 99 4.88 -1.38 -6.67
CA GLN A 99 5.55 -0.09 -6.59
C GLN A 99 4.84 0.74 -5.50
N GLU A 100 5.56 1.03 -4.41
CA GLU A 100 5.11 1.90 -3.33
C GLU A 100 5.46 3.35 -3.68
N ARG A 101 4.48 4.26 -3.54
CA ARG A 101 4.70 5.71 -3.70
C ARG A 101 3.92 6.47 -2.65
N ILE A 102 4.54 7.50 -2.08
CA ILE A 102 3.86 8.49 -1.24
C ILE A 102 3.19 9.50 -2.18
N GLU A 103 1.90 9.69 -2.00
CA GLU A 103 1.13 10.69 -2.73
C GLU A 103 1.13 12.03 -1.96
N GLU A 104 0.69 13.10 -2.62
CA GLU A 104 0.73 14.47 -2.08
C GLU A 104 -0.05 14.64 -0.77
N ASN A 105 -1.08 13.83 -0.56
CA ASN A 105 -1.90 13.81 0.65
C ASN A 105 -1.27 13.01 1.82
N GLY A 106 -0.05 12.50 1.65
CA GLY A 106 0.69 11.74 2.67
C GLY A 106 0.32 10.25 2.77
N TYR A 107 -0.62 9.76 1.96
CA TYR A 107 -0.94 8.33 1.87
C TYR A 107 -0.04 7.66 0.85
N ASN A 108 0.10 6.33 0.96
CA ASN A 108 0.82 5.52 -0.02
C ASN A 108 -0.15 4.90 -1.03
N THR A 109 0.30 4.77 -2.27
CA THR A 109 -0.30 3.87 -3.26
C THR A 109 0.61 2.67 -3.52
N TYR A 110 0.00 1.54 -3.89
CA TYR A 110 0.71 0.30 -4.22
C TYR A 110 0.26 -0.19 -5.60
N ALA A 111 1.01 0.13 -6.64
CA ALA A 111 0.71 -0.29 -8.00
C ALA A 111 1.35 -1.65 -8.31
N SER A 112 0.67 -2.56 -9.00
CA SER A 112 1.30 -3.79 -9.49
C SER A 112 2.51 -3.44 -10.36
N LEU A 113 3.68 -3.99 -10.02
CA LEU A 113 4.87 -3.77 -10.81
C LEU A 113 4.77 -4.44 -12.19
N ARG A 114 4.10 -5.61 -12.24
CA ARG A 114 4.02 -6.44 -13.45
C ARG A 114 2.85 -6.07 -14.36
N TRP A 115 1.69 -5.75 -13.78
CA TRP A 115 0.44 -5.71 -14.53
C TRP A 115 -0.10 -4.30 -14.73
N ARG A 116 -0.51 -4.02 -15.97
CA ARG A 116 -1.13 -2.76 -16.40
C ARG A 116 -2.42 -3.08 -17.16
N HIS A 117 -3.38 -2.16 -17.15
CA HIS A 117 -4.61 -2.27 -17.94
C HIS A 117 -4.66 -1.13 -18.95
N ARG A 118 -4.60 -1.45 -20.25
CA ARG A 118 -4.57 -0.45 -21.35
C ARG A 118 -3.50 0.62 -21.13
N GLY A 119 -2.29 0.19 -20.78
CA GLY A 119 -1.16 1.08 -20.46
C GLY A 119 -1.27 1.82 -19.11
N ARG A 120 -2.35 1.68 -18.35
CA ARG A 120 -2.49 2.33 -17.03
C ARG A 120 -2.06 1.41 -15.90
N PRO A 121 -1.39 1.92 -14.84
CA PRO A 121 -1.08 1.10 -13.67
C PRO A 121 -2.36 0.57 -13.01
N MET A 122 -2.26 -0.62 -12.42
CA MET A 122 -3.32 -1.21 -11.59
C MET A 122 -2.89 -1.17 -10.13
N PHE A 123 -3.78 -0.74 -9.24
CA PHE A 123 -3.47 -0.50 -7.83
C PHE A 123 -4.14 -1.50 -6.91
N LEU A 124 -3.48 -1.83 -5.81
CA LEU A 124 -4.16 -2.33 -4.61
C LEU A 124 -5.22 -1.32 -4.21
N ALA A 125 -6.45 -1.77 -3.96
CA ALA A 125 -7.55 -0.87 -3.63
C ALA A 125 -8.68 -1.58 -2.89
N LEU A 126 -9.28 -0.87 -1.94
CA LEU A 126 -10.51 -1.26 -1.25
C LEU A 126 -11.60 -0.24 -1.56
N ASP A 127 -12.84 -0.69 -1.80
CA ASP A 127 -13.99 0.21 -1.96
C ASP A 127 -14.55 0.68 -0.62
N GLY A 128 -15.67 1.41 -0.67
CA GLY A 128 -16.37 1.94 0.51
C GLY A 128 -17.00 0.87 1.40
N GLN A 129 -17.08 -0.37 0.92
CA GLN A 129 -17.57 -1.54 1.64
C GLN A 129 -16.43 -2.42 2.15
N GLY A 130 -15.18 -2.05 1.88
CA GLY A 130 -14.00 -2.82 2.24
C GLY A 130 -13.73 -4.00 1.32
N ALA A 131 -14.41 -4.10 0.17
CA ALA A 131 -14.16 -5.16 -0.79
C ALA A 131 -13.00 -4.77 -1.74
N PRO A 132 -12.20 -5.74 -2.20
CA PRO A 132 -11.09 -5.47 -3.12
C PRO A 132 -11.63 -5.00 -4.47
N ARG A 133 -11.11 -3.88 -4.97
CA ARG A 133 -11.45 -3.40 -6.32
C ARG A 133 -10.58 -4.09 -7.36
N ARG A 134 -11.18 -4.33 -8.54
CA ARG A 134 -10.45 -4.87 -9.69
C ARG A 134 -9.46 -3.83 -10.22
N GLY A 135 -8.19 -4.22 -10.33
CA GLY A 135 -7.07 -3.35 -10.72
C GLY A 135 -7.32 -2.52 -11.98
N GLY A 136 -7.96 -3.08 -13.02
CA GLY A 136 -8.28 -2.35 -14.25
C GLY A 136 -9.27 -1.20 -14.08
N ARG A 137 -9.95 -1.11 -12.94
CA ARG A 137 -10.91 -0.04 -12.56
C ARG A 137 -10.35 0.90 -11.49
N THR A 138 -9.04 0.82 -11.21
CA THR A 138 -8.38 1.67 -10.22
C THR A 138 -7.70 2.86 -10.90
N GLN A 139 -7.55 3.95 -10.15
CA GLN A 139 -6.89 5.16 -10.62
C GLN A 139 -6.04 5.71 -9.49
N ARG A 140 -4.87 6.28 -9.81
CA ARG A 140 -3.90 6.78 -8.82
C ARG A 140 -4.55 7.67 -7.77
N HIS A 141 -5.28 8.71 -8.21
CA HIS A 141 -5.83 9.76 -7.36
C HIS A 141 -7.15 9.39 -6.68
N HIS A 142 -7.70 8.21 -6.93
CA HIS A 142 -8.98 7.81 -6.35
C HIS A 142 -8.77 7.25 -4.95
N LEU A 143 -9.47 7.77 -3.92
CA LEU A 143 -9.25 7.44 -2.51
C LEU A 143 -9.19 5.94 -2.19
N SER A 144 -9.88 5.09 -2.96
CA SER A 144 -9.79 3.63 -2.81
C SER A 144 -8.37 3.05 -2.90
N THR A 145 -7.43 3.73 -3.57
CA THR A 145 -6.05 3.26 -3.76
C THR A 145 -5.08 3.77 -2.68
N HIS A 146 -5.54 4.66 -1.80
CA HIS A 146 -4.72 5.35 -0.82
C HIS A 146 -4.72 4.58 0.51
N PHE A 147 -3.54 4.27 1.04
CA PHE A 147 -3.35 3.58 2.31
C PHE A 147 -2.31 4.30 3.17
N LEU A 148 -2.65 4.52 4.43
CA LEU A 148 -1.76 5.04 5.46
C LEU A 148 -1.10 3.86 6.20
N PRO A 149 0.23 3.71 6.18
CA PRO A 149 0.92 2.72 7.00
C PRO A 149 0.95 3.18 8.46
N VAL A 150 0.25 2.46 9.34
CA VAL A 150 0.17 2.74 10.77
C VAL A 150 1.07 1.77 11.55
N LEU A 151 1.74 2.26 12.59
CA LEU A 151 2.55 1.42 13.48
C LEU A 151 1.71 0.34 14.16
N VAL A 152 2.32 -0.83 14.38
CA VAL A 152 1.76 -1.86 15.23
C VAL A 152 2.12 -1.50 16.67
N SER A 153 1.16 -0.95 17.39
CA SER A 153 1.16 -0.84 18.86
C SER A 153 0.54 -2.07 19.49
#